data_AF-A0A1J4UBL3-F1
#
_entry.id   AF-A0A1J4UBL3-F1
#
_cell.length_a   1.000
_cell.length_b   1.000
_cell.length_c   1.000
_cell.angle_alpha   90.00
_cell.angle_beta   90.00
_cell.angle_gamma   90.00
#
_symmetry.space_group_name_H-M   'P 1'
#
loop_
_entity.id
_entity.type
_entity.pdbx_description
1 polymer ?
#
loop_
_entity_poly.entity_id
_entity_poly.type
_entity_poly.pdbx_seq_one_letter_code
_entity_poly.pdbx_strand_id
1 'polypeptide(L)'
;MRKSFSKEELNAAFRRIGCSLETPVEAYLIGGGAMCFRNQKAGTKDLDLIFRSVQDFRSFASAIEKIGFFEAKQVETEYKDLMAAGIWKNSEDFRIDMFVNTVCRALHLSDGMVKRAQPLADYGKLAVKLASNEDIILFKGITERQDDANDIAAIISQADVGWDVVLDECKAQSMEHKWYGLLYNKFAEIEEKHKISAPIMKDLLELDRKSILEEAYARMLSHGMKKENAIAELRKRGFTKKELAHLIS
;
A
#
# COMPACT_ATOMS: atom_id res chain seq x y z
N MET A 1 0.98 3.30 25.57
CA MET A 1 0.98 2.34 24.46
C MET A 1 -0.48 2.11 24.05
N ARG A 2 -0.85 2.32 22.78
CA ARG A 2 -2.23 2.09 22.31
C ARG A 2 -2.62 0.62 22.46
N LYS A 3 -3.89 0.35 22.80
CA LYS A 3 -4.45 -1.01 22.84
C LYS A 3 -4.30 -1.67 21.45
N SER A 4 -3.93 -2.94 21.45
CA SER A 4 -3.94 -3.78 20.24
C SER A 4 -5.21 -4.62 20.27
N PHE A 5 -5.83 -4.80 19.12
CA PHE A 5 -7.08 -5.52 18.93
C PHE A 5 -6.82 -6.86 18.23
N SER A 6 -7.31 -7.95 18.81
CA SER A 6 -7.16 -9.30 18.26
C SER A 6 -8.09 -9.55 17.07
N LYS A 7 -7.86 -10.64 16.33
CA LYS A 7 -8.74 -11.11 15.24
C LYS A 7 -10.21 -11.23 15.67
N GLU A 8 -10.47 -11.69 16.89
CA GLU A 8 -11.80 -11.84 17.47
C GLU A 8 -12.46 -10.48 17.73
N GLU A 9 -11.70 -9.52 18.29
CA GLU A 9 -12.18 -8.15 18.51
C GLU A 9 -12.47 -7.44 17.18
N LEU A 10 -11.61 -7.60 16.16
CA LEU A 10 -11.85 -7.06 14.81
C LEU A 10 -13.12 -7.68 14.18
N ASN A 11 -13.30 -9.00 14.32
CA ASN A 11 -14.51 -9.69 13.85
C ASN A 11 -15.78 -9.14 14.52
N ALA A 12 -15.75 -8.95 15.84
CA ALA A 12 -16.87 -8.39 16.59
C ALA A 12 -17.17 -6.95 16.15
N ALA A 13 -16.14 -6.15 15.91
CA ALA A 13 -16.29 -4.79 15.39
C ALA A 13 -16.97 -4.80 14.01
N PHE A 14 -16.51 -5.60 13.05
CA PHE A 14 -17.14 -5.68 11.73
C PHE A 14 -18.59 -6.15 11.78
N ARG A 15 -18.94 -7.11 12.65
CA ARG A 15 -20.34 -7.50 12.86
C ARG A 15 -21.20 -6.34 13.35
N ARG A 16 -20.70 -5.58 14.34
CA ARG A 16 -21.42 -4.42 14.89
C ARG A 16 -21.63 -3.32 13.85
N ILE A 17 -20.61 -3.06 13.03
CA ILE A 17 -20.68 -2.09 11.92
C ILE A 17 -21.68 -2.57 10.85
N GLY A 18 -21.59 -3.86 10.48
CA GLY A 18 -22.51 -4.48 9.53
C GLY A 18 -23.98 -4.36 9.93
N CYS A 19 -24.28 -4.49 11.22
CA CYS A 19 -25.62 -4.29 11.77
C CYS A 19 -26.08 -2.82 11.80
N SER A 20 -25.17 -1.83 11.82
CA SER A 20 -25.54 -0.41 11.85
C SER A 20 -25.69 0.22 10.47
N LEU A 21 -25.30 -0.48 9.40
CA LEU A 21 -25.45 -0.05 8.02
C LEU A 21 -26.92 0.00 7.57
N GLU A 22 -27.26 1.05 6.82
CA GLU A 22 -28.58 1.18 6.20
C GLU A 22 -28.62 0.52 4.82
N THR A 23 -27.56 0.69 4.03
CA THR A 23 -27.36 0.11 2.70
C THR A 23 -26.21 -0.89 2.69
N PRO A 24 -26.15 -1.83 1.74
CA PRO A 24 -24.96 -2.64 1.50
C PRO A 24 -23.73 -1.75 1.24
N VAL A 25 -22.58 -2.16 1.78
CA VAL A 25 -21.28 -1.49 1.63
C VAL A 25 -20.21 -2.54 1.42
N GLU A 26 -19.32 -2.32 0.46
CA GLU A 26 -18.11 -3.11 0.26
C GLU A 26 -16.85 -2.33 0.68
N ALA A 27 -15.97 -2.97 1.44
CA ALA A 27 -14.70 -2.42 1.89
C ALA A 27 -13.56 -3.43 1.72
N TYR A 28 -12.37 -2.93 1.41
CA TYR A 28 -11.16 -3.72 1.22
C TYR A 28 -10.24 -3.50 2.41
N LEU A 29 -10.01 -4.55 3.19
CA LEU A 29 -9.14 -4.53 4.36
C LEU A 29 -7.68 -4.76 3.93
N ILE A 30 -6.82 -3.81 4.28
CA ILE A 30 -5.37 -3.89 4.08
C ILE A 30 -4.65 -3.88 5.44
N GLY A 31 -3.31 -3.72 5.40
CA GLY A 31 -2.53 -3.38 6.59
C GLY A 31 -2.54 -4.45 7.68
N GLY A 32 -2.34 -4.01 8.92
CA GLY A 32 -2.22 -4.90 10.08
C GLY A 32 -3.48 -5.72 10.36
N GLY A 33 -4.66 -5.16 10.07
CA GLY A 33 -5.94 -5.86 10.21
C GLY A 33 -6.02 -7.08 9.29
N ALA A 34 -5.68 -6.94 8.01
CA ALA A 34 -5.65 -8.06 7.08
C ALA A 34 -4.69 -9.17 7.53
N MET A 35 -3.51 -8.78 8.01
CA MET A 35 -2.51 -9.71 8.56
C MET A 35 -3.03 -10.48 9.79
N CYS A 36 -3.81 -9.83 10.66
CA CYS A 36 -4.44 -10.51 11.80
C CYS A 36 -5.39 -11.62 11.35
N PHE A 37 -6.21 -11.36 10.33
CA PHE A 37 -7.13 -12.38 9.80
C PHE A 37 -6.40 -13.55 9.13
N ARG A 38 -5.21 -13.30 8.56
CA ARG A 38 -4.29 -14.31 8.02
C ARG A 38 -3.41 -14.99 9.07
N ASN A 39 -3.61 -14.69 10.36
CA ASN A 39 -2.80 -15.19 11.49
C ASN A 39 -1.30 -14.83 11.41
N GLN A 40 -0.95 -13.79 10.63
CA GLN A 40 0.43 -13.30 10.48
C GLN A 40 0.82 -12.30 11.56
N LYS A 41 -0.16 -11.79 12.30
CA LYS A 41 -0.01 -10.82 13.39
C LYS A 41 -1.03 -11.12 14.49
N ALA A 42 -0.64 -11.00 15.76
CA ALA A 42 -1.52 -11.31 16.89
C ALA A 42 -2.61 -10.25 17.11
N GLY A 43 -2.35 -9.00 16.73
CA GLY A 43 -3.30 -7.91 16.82
C GLY A 43 -2.79 -6.64 16.15
N THR A 44 -3.70 -5.69 15.94
CA THR A 44 -3.43 -4.40 15.30
C THR A 44 -4.02 -3.25 16.13
N LYS A 45 -3.46 -2.05 15.99
CA LYS A 45 -3.98 -0.85 16.67
C LYS A 45 -5.08 -0.16 15.85
N ASP A 46 -5.12 -0.44 14.56
CA ASP A 46 -5.96 0.23 13.58
C ASP A 46 -6.49 -0.74 12.50
N LEU A 47 -7.60 -0.34 11.87
CA LEU A 47 -8.11 -0.92 10.64
C LEU A 47 -7.87 0.04 9.47
N ASP A 48 -7.19 -0.44 8.44
CA ASP A 48 -7.03 0.28 7.18
C ASP A 48 -8.05 -0.24 6.15
N LEU A 49 -9.00 0.60 5.76
CA LEU A 49 -10.09 0.22 4.85
C LEU A 49 -10.06 1.09 3.59
N ILE A 50 -10.11 0.44 2.42
CA ILE A 50 -10.28 1.12 1.13
C ILE A 50 -11.70 0.91 0.62
N PHE A 51 -12.33 1.99 0.17
CA PHE A 51 -13.63 1.99 -0.49
C PHE A 51 -13.47 2.34 -1.97
N ARG A 52 -14.23 1.68 -2.85
CA ARG A 52 -14.22 1.99 -4.29
C ARG A 52 -15.06 3.21 -4.65
N SER A 53 -16.02 3.56 -3.79
CA SER A 53 -16.93 4.68 -4.00
C SER A 53 -16.99 5.60 -2.79
N VAL A 54 -17.16 6.90 -3.06
CA VAL A 54 -17.42 7.91 -2.02
C VAL A 54 -18.74 7.61 -1.30
N GLN A 55 -19.70 6.98 -1.98
CA GLN A 55 -20.98 6.62 -1.40
C GLN A 55 -20.83 5.55 -0.32
N ASP A 56 -20.09 4.47 -0.60
CA ASP A 56 -19.79 3.41 0.38
C ASP A 56 -19.05 3.95 1.58
N PHE A 57 -18.03 4.80 1.33
CA PHE A 57 -17.31 5.50 2.38
C PHE A 57 -18.23 6.32 3.29
N ARG A 58 -19.13 7.13 2.72
CA ARG A 58 -20.08 7.97 3.49
C ARG A 58 -21.08 7.11 4.27
N SER A 59 -21.62 6.05 3.66
CA SER A 59 -22.51 5.11 4.33
C SER A 59 -21.81 4.42 5.50
N PHE A 60 -20.56 4.00 5.33
CA PHE A 60 -19.75 3.41 6.38
C PHE A 60 -19.46 4.40 7.51
N ALA A 61 -19.00 5.62 7.17
CA ALA A 61 -18.71 6.69 8.15
C ALA A 61 -19.94 6.98 9.04
N SER A 62 -21.12 7.17 8.44
CA SER A 62 -22.35 7.39 9.18
C SER A 62 -22.71 6.20 10.09
N ALA A 63 -22.47 4.97 9.63
CA ALA A 63 -22.77 3.77 10.40
C ALA A 63 -21.83 3.57 11.60
N ILE A 64 -20.54 3.90 11.47
CA ILE A 64 -19.59 3.81 12.59
C ILE A 64 -19.81 4.92 13.62
N GLU A 65 -20.25 6.11 13.20
CA GLU A 65 -20.60 7.22 14.09
C GLU A 65 -21.76 6.86 15.03
N LYS A 66 -22.79 6.20 14.50
CA LYS A 66 -23.94 5.70 15.29
C LYS A 66 -23.54 4.71 16.38
N ILE A 67 -22.40 4.03 16.24
CA ILE A 67 -21.93 3.04 17.22
C ILE A 67 -20.75 3.56 18.07
N GLY A 68 -20.53 4.87 18.08
CA GLY A 68 -19.62 5.54 19.03
C GLY A 68 -18.21 5.79 18.49
N PHE A 69 -17.98 5.68 17.19
CA PHE A 69 -16.80 6.28 16.56
C PHE A 69 -17.02 7.77 16.32
N PHE A 70 -15.95 8.54 16.27
CA PHE A 70 -15.98 9.96 15.92
C PHE A 70 -14.75 10.31 15.09
N GLU A 71 -14.92 11.25 14.18
CA GLU A 71 -13.85 11.74 13.31
C GLU A 71 -12.77 12.45 14.15
N ALA A 72 -11.51 12.08 13.92
CA ALA A 72 -10.37 12.66 14.63
C ALA A 72 -10.04 14.06 14.07
N LYS A 73 -10.32 15.12 14.84
CA LYS A 73 -10.12 16.54 14.44
C LYS A 73 -8.66 16.98 14.23
N GLN A 74 -7.68 16.22 14.70
CA GLN A 74 -6.25 16.48 14.50
C GLN A 74 -5.64 15.31 13.75
N VAL A 75 -5.42 15.50 12.45
CA VAL A 75 -4.42 14.73 11.71
C VAL A 75 -3.08 15.24 12.23
N GLU A 76 -2.42 14.49 13.13
CA GLU A 76 -1.04 14.75 13.55
C GLU A 76 -0.19 15.03 12.29
N THR A 77 0.73 15.99 12.37
CA THR A 77 1.45 16.54 11.21
C THR A 77 2.14 15.49 10.33
N GLU A 78 2.47 14.32 10.87
CA GLU A 78 3.03 13.16 10.16
C GLU A 78 2.02 12.42 9.25
N TYR A 79 0.71 12.66 9.42
CA TYR A 79 -0.39 12.03 8.68
C TYR A 79 -1.02 12.92 7.60
N LYS A 80 -0.61 14.20 7.50
CA LYS A 80 -0.97 15.02 6.34
C LYS A 80 -0.44 14.42 5.04
N ASP A 81 0.61 13.62 5.09
CA ASP A 81 1.20 12.96 3.93
C ASP A 81 0.47 11.65 3.55
N LEU A 82 -0.30 11.06 4.48
CA LEU A 82 -1.02 9.79 4.26
C LEU A 82 -2.48 9.98 3.83
N MET A 83 -3.03 11.19 3.96
CA MET A 83 -4.36 11.64 3.48
C MET A 83 -5.42 10.54 3.36
N ALA A 84 -5.70 9.83 4.45
CA ALA A 84 -6.94 9.09 4.57
C ALA A 84 -8.11 10.02 4.21
N ALA A 85 -9.13 9.50 3.53
CA ALA A 85 -10.38 10.23 3.31
C ALA A 85 -10.99 10.66 4.65
N GLY A 86 -10.71 9.91 5.72
CA GLY A 86 -10.68 10.42 7.08
C GLY A 86 -10.25 9.34 8.08
N ILE A 87 -10.08 9.74 9.34
CA ILE A 87 -9.69 8.86 10.43
C ILE A 87 -10.78 8.94 11.50
N TRP A 88 -11.34 7.78 11.87
CA TRP A 88 -12.32 7.66 12.95
C TRP A 88 -11.72 6.90 14.10
N LYS A 89 -12.09 7.29 15.33
CA LYS A 89 -11.69 6.56 16.54
C LYS A 89 -12.83 6.46 17.54
N ASN A 90 -12.79 5.45 18.40
CA ASN A 90 -13.74 5.31 19.51
C ASN A 90 -13.09 5.64 20.87
N SER A 91 -13.84 5.46 21.96
CA SER A 91 -13.36 5.72 23.33
C SER A 91 -12.24 4.79 23.80
N GLU A 92 -12.04 3.64 23.14
CA GLU A 92 -10.94 2.71 23.41
C GLU A 92 -9.67 3.04 22.57
N ASP A 93 -9.67 4.18 21.87
CA ASP A 93 -8.63 4.58 20.92
C ASP A 93 -8.47 3.58 19.75
N PHE A 94 -9.51 2.79 19.46
CA PHE A 94 -9.56 1.95 18.27
C PHE A 94 -9.73 2.84 17.04
N ARG A 95 -8.77 2.81 16.13
CA ARG A 95 -8.72 3.69 14.96
C ARG A 95 -9.13 2.95 13.69
N ILE A 96 -9.89 3.63 12.83
CA ILE A 96 -10.21 3.19 11.47
C ILE A 96 -9.72 4.27 10.50
N ASP A 97 -8.72 3.91 9.70
CA ASP A 97 -8.17 4.74 8.64
C ASP A 97 -8.90 4.37 7.35
N MET A 98 -9.63 5.32 6.78
CA MET A 98 -10.48 5.08 5.62
C MET A 98 -9.95 5.80 4.39
N PHE A 99 -9.86 5.09 3.27
CA PHE A 99 -9.35 5.58 1.98
C PHE A 99 -10.40 5.40 0.89
N VAL A 100 -10.39 6.27 -0.13
CA VAL A 100 -11.26 6.12 -1.31
C VAL A 100 -10.39 5.98 -2.55
N ASN A 101 -10.40 4.78 -3.15
CA ASN A 101 -9.60 4.33 -4.29
C ASN A 101 -8.08 4.42 -4.13
N THR A 102 -7.53 5.54 -3.68
CA THR A 102 -6.09 5.76 -3.53
C THR A 102 -5.69 5.79 -2.07
N VAL A 103 -4.63 5.06 -1.74
CA VAL A 103 -4.01 5.02 -0.42
C VAL A 103 -2.78 5.90 -0.43
N CYS A 104 -2.70 6.87 0.48
CA CYS A 104 -1.53 7.74 0.68
C CYS A 104 -1.07 8.49 -0.57
N ARG A 105 -1.99 8.81 -1.49
CA ARG A 105 -1.70 9.40 -2.83
C ARG A 105 -0.67 8.61 -3.65
N ALA A 106 -0.45 7.34 -3.30
CA ALA A 106 0.59 6.53 -3.88
C ALA A 106 -0.03 5.41 -4.71
N LEU A 107 -0.59 4.40 -4.05
CA LEU A 107 -1.15 3.24 -4.72
C LEU A 107 -2.67 3.34 -4.81
N HIS A 108 -3.22 3.00 -5.97
CA HIS A 108 -4.64 2.81 -6.16
C HIS A 108 -5.03 1.35 -5.85
N LEU A 109 -6.26 1.14 -5.40
CA LEU A 109 -6.89 -0.18 -5.39
C LEU A 109 -7.23 -0.57 -6.83
N SER A 110 -6.31 -1.28 -7.48
CA SER A 110 -6.45 -1.68 -8.88
C SER A 110 -7.50 -2.78 -9.06
N ASP A 111 -8.00 -2.95 -10.28
CA ASP A 111 -8.87 -4.10 -10.59
C ASP A 111 -8.13 -5.45 -10.40
N GLY A 112 -6.79 -5.46 -10.50
CA GLY A 112 -5.96 -6.62 -10.18
C GLY A 112 -6.04 -6.97 -8.69
N MET A 113 -5.86 -5.98 -7.82
CA MET A 113 -5.99 -6.12 -6.37
C MET A 113 -7.40 -6.58 -5.98
N VAL A 114 -8.43 -5.99 -6.59
CA VAL A 114 -9.84 -6.38 -6.36
C VAL A 114 -10.08 -7.85 -6.69
N LYS A 115 -9.56 -8.34 -7.83
CA LYS A 115 -9.72 -9.74 -8.25
C LYS A 115 -9.00 -10.72 -7.32
N ARG A 116 -7.87 -10.33 -6.74
CA ARG A 116 -7.10 -11.15 -5.79
C ARG A 116 -7.69 -11.13 -4.37
N ALA A 117 -8.50 -10.11 -4.05
CA ALA A 117 -9.05 -9.95 -2.72
C ALA A 117 -10.05 -11.07 -2.37
N GLN A 118 -9.94 -11.59 -1.14
CA GLN A 118 -10.74 -12.72 -0.67
C GLN A 118 -11.86 -12.25 0.25
N PRO A 119 -13.11 -12.74 0.12
CA PRO A 119 -14.16 -12.43 1.09
C PRO A 119 -13.76 -12.90 2.48
N LEU A 120 -13.90 -12.04 3.48
CA LEU A 120 -13.51 -12.35 4.85
C LEU A 120 -14.55 -13.23 5.55
N ALA A 121 -15.77 -12.70 5.70
CA ALA A 121 -16.91 -13.36 6.31
C ALA A 121 -18.20 -12.60 5.96
N ASP A 122 -19.33 -13.15 6.35
CA ASP A 122 -20.62 -12.47 6.29
C ASP A 122 -20.80 -11.54 7.51
N TYR A 123 -20.93 -10.24 7.24
CA TYR A 123 -21.28 -9.22 8.24
C TYR A 123 -22.60 -8.52 7.87
N GLY A 124 -23.52 -9.24 7.23
CA GLY A 124 -24.80 -8.72 6.78
C GLY A 124 -24.63 -7.73 5.64
N LYS A 125 -24.86 -6.44 5.91
CA LYS A 125 -24.74 -5.38 4.90
C LYS A 125 -23.31 -4.95 4.64
N LEU A 126 -22.35 -5.38 5.44
CA LEU A 126 -20.94 -5.09 5.22
C LEU A 126 -20.25 -6.28 4.54
N ALA A 127 -19.77 -6.09 3.32
CA ALA A 127 -18.87 -7.02 2.65
C ALA A 127 -17.42 -6.56 2.87
N VAL A 128 -16.65 -7.32 3.64
CA VAL A 128 -15.20 -7.06 3.81
C VAL A 128 -14.40 -8.02 2.94
N LYS A 129 -13.52 -7.46 2.09
CA LYS A 129 -12.58 -8.21 1.24
C LYS A 129 -11.17 -8.04 1.79
N LEU A 130 -10.48 -9.13 2.10
CA LEU A 130 -9.07 -9.13 2.48
C LEU A 130 -8.20 -8.94 1.24
N ALA A 131 -7.34 -7.92 1.23
CA ALA A 131 -6.28 -7.82 0.23
C ALA A 131 -5.34 -9.04 0.26
N SER A 132 -4.70 -9.33 -0.86
CA SER A 132 -3.74 -10.43 -0.95
C SER A 132 -2.46 -10.10 -0.17
N ASN A 133 -1.64 -11.12 0.11
CA ASN A 133 -0.35 -10.88 0.77
C ASN A 133 0.57 -9.99 -0.10
N GLU A 134 0.55 -10.22 -1.40
CA GLU A 134 1.30 -9.45 -2.41
C GLU A 134 0.90 -7.98 -2.38
N ASP A 135 -0.39 -7.70 -2.29
CA ASP A 135 -0.91 -6.32 -2.24
C ASP A 135 -0.56 -5.63 -0.92
N ILE A 136 -0.62 -6.35 0.21
CA ILE A 136 -0.20 -5.83 1.51
C ILE A 136 1.30 -5.53 1.50
N ILE A 137 2.12 -6.42 0.92
CA ILE A 137 3.56 -6.19 0.72
C ILE A 137 3.78 -4.91 -0.08
N LEU A 138 3.03 -4.70 -1.16
CA LEU A 138 3.19 -3.51 -1.98
C LEU A 138 2.78 -2.23 -1.22
N PHE A 139 1.62 -2.22 -0.56
CA PHE A 139 1.17 -1.07 0.25
C PHE A 139 2.15 -0.69 1.35
N LYS A 140 2.73 -1.67 2.05
CA LYS A 140 3.75 -1.45 3.09
C LYS A 140 5.14 -1.18 2.50
N GLY A 141 5.37 -1.66 1.29
CA GLY A 141 6.65 -1.63 0.60
C GLY A 141 7.11 -0.24 0.20
N ILE A 142 6.15 0.64 -0.06
CA ILE A 142 6.40 2.00 -0.55
C ILE A 142 6.39 3.07 0.54
N THR A 143 6.26 2.68 1.82
CA THR A 143 6.24 3.61 2.95
C THR A 143 7.61 3.66 3.64
N GLU A 144 7.87 4.76 4.35
CA GLU A 144 9.09 4.94 5.15
C GLU A 144 8.95 4.42 6.60
N ARG A 145 7.81 3.85 6.97
CA ARG A 145 7.56 3.44 8.37
C ARG A 145 8.45 2.24 8.74
N GLN A 146 9.04 2.30 9.93
CA GLN A 146 9.93 1.25 10.42
C GLN A 146 9.22 -0.09 10.68
N ASP A 147 7.99 -0.06 11.18
CA ASP A 147 7.23 -1.28 11.49
C ASP A 147 6.83 -2.07 10.22
N ASP A 148 6.79 -1.41 9.06
CA ASP A 148 6.38 -2.04 7.81
C ASP A 148 7.38 -3.09 7.32
N ALA A 149 8.68 -2.93 7.61
CA ALA A 149 9.68 -3.96 7.29
C ALA A 149 9.45 -5.25 8.09
N ASN A 150 9.14 -5.14 9.38
CA ASN A 150 8.82 -6.29 10.24
C ASN A 150 7.54 -7.00 9.77
N ASP A 151 6.52 -6.23 9.39
CA ASP A 151 5.25 -6.77 8.90
C ASP A 151 5.44 -7.52 7.56
N ILE A 152 6.18 -6.96 6.61
CA ILE A 152 6.49 -7.63 5.34
C ILE A 152 7.31 -8.91 5.58
N ALA A 153 8.33 -8.85 6.44
CA ALA A 153 9.13 -10.03 6.80
C ALA A 153 8.27 -11.15 7.40
N ALA A 154 7.29 -10.80 8.24
CA ALA A 154 6.33 -11.74 8.79
C ALA A 154 5.46 -12.40 7.71
N ILE A 155 5.02 -11.64 6.69
CA ILE A 155 4.26 -12.18 5.56
C ILE A 155 5.12 -13.17 4.76
N ILE A 156 6.33 -12.76 4.37
CA ILE A 156 7.25 -13.59 3.56
C ILE A 156 7.58 -14.91 4.28
N SER A 157 7.71 -14.86 5.61
CA SER A 157 8.07 -16.05 6.40
C SER A 157 6.91 -17.03 6.60
N GLN A 158 5.66 -16.61 6.35
CA GLN A 158 4.45 -17.37 6.69
C GLN A 158 3.56 -17.69 5.48
N ALA A 159 3.89 -17.18 4.29
CA ALA A 159 3.11 -17.38 3.09
C ALA A 159 3.99 -17.59 1.86
N ASP A 160 3.47 -18.33 0.89
CA ASP A 160 4.05 -18.41 -0.44
C ASP A 160 3.69 -17.14 -1.22
N VAL A 161 4.65 -16.23 -1.33
CA VAL A 161 4.45 -14.92 -1.96
C VAL A 161 4.61 -15.06 -3.47
N GLY A 162 3.57 -14.69 -4.22
CA GLY A 162 3.66 -14.54 -5.67
C GLY A 162 4.50 -13.32 -6.05
N TRP A 163 5.82 -13.46 -6.10
CA TRP A 163 6.73 -12.33 -6.35
C TRP A 163 6.53 -11.66 -7.72
N ASP A 164 6.15 -12.42 -8.74
CA ASP A 164 5.77 -11.87 -10.05
C ASP A 164 4.53 -10.97 -9.96
N VAL A 165 3.57 -11.33 -9.10
CA VAL A 165 2.36 -10.51 -8.85
C VAL A 165 2.74 -9.19 -8.18
N VAL A 166 3.64 -9.21 -7.19
CA VAL A 166 4.15 -7.98 -6.54
C VAL A 166 4.84 -7.09 -7.57
N LEU A 167 5.72 -7.68 -8.38
CA LEU A 167 6.50 -6.96 -9.38
C LEU A 167 5.60 -6.37 -10.48
N ASP A 168 4.65 -7.14 -11.00
CA ASP A 168 3.76 -6.70 -12.09
C ASP A 168 2.76 -5.65 -11.62
N GLU A 169 2.23 -5.79 -10.40
CA GLU A 169 1.40 -4.74 -9.81
C GLU A 169 2.22 -3.46 -9.57
N CYS A 170 3.45 -3.57 -9.06
CA CYS A 170 4.36 -2.43 -8.89
C CYS A 170 4.64 -1.73 -10.23
N LYS A 171 4.86 -2.48 -11.32
CA LYS A 171 5.01 -1.92 -12.67
C LYS A 171 3.76 -1.18 -13.13
N ALA A 172 2.59 -1.81 -12.99
CA ALA A 172 1.32 -1.22 -13.40
C ALA A 172 1.01 0.09 -12.67
N GLN A 173 1.32 0.15 -11.36
CA GLN A 173 1.12 1.35 -10.56
C GLN A 173 2.24 2.39 -10.73
N SER A 174 3.36 2.01 -11.36
CA SER A 174 4.52 2.88 -11.57
C SER A 174 4.45 3.76 -12.83
N MET A 175 3.29 3.80 -13.48
CA MET A 175 3.07 4.61 -14.68
C MET A 175 3.11 6.10 -14.38
N GLU A 176 2.43 6.54 -13.31
CA GLU A 176 2.36 7.95 -12.89
C GLU A 176 3.42 8.32 -11.84
N HIS A 177 3.82 7.36 -11.01
CA HIS A 177 4.77 7.57 -9.90
C HIS A 177 5.74 6.40 -9.80
N LYS A 178 7.06 6.64 -9.75
CA LYS A 178 8.03 5.53 -9.77
C LYS A 178 8.19 4.90 -8.40
N TRP A 179 7.63 3.70 -8.20
CA TRP A 179 7.66 2.98 -6.92
C TRP A 179 8.84 2.01 -6.77
N TYR A 180 9.54 1.70 -7.86
CA TYR A 180 10.58 0.65 -7.89
C TYR A 180 11.68 0.87 -6.85
N GLY A 181 12.27 2.07 -6.79
CA GLY A 181 13.32 2.39 -5.83
C GLY A 181 12.86 2.33 -4.37
N LEU A 182 11.63 2.78 -4.07
CA LEU A 182 11.07 2.70 -2.71
C LEU A 182 10.88 1.24 -2.28
N LEU A 183 10.28 0.42 -3.15
CA LEU A 183 10.08 -1.00 -2.86
C LEU A 183 11.42 -1.75 -2.74
N TYR A 184 12.39 -1.44 -3.61
CA TYR A 184 13.76 -1.98 -3.52
C TYR A 184 14.41 -1.62 -2.17
N ASN A 185 14.35 -0.35 -1.77
CA ASN A 185 14.92 0.11 -0.50
C ASN A 185 14.29 -0.60 0.70
N LYS A 186 12.97 -0.83 0.67
CA LYS A 186 12.29 -1.59 1.72
C LYS A 186 12.76 -3.05 1.76
N PHE A 187 12.93 -3.71 0.62
CA PHE A 187 13.47 -5.07 0.60
C PHE A 187 14.94 -5.14 1.02
N ALA A 188 15.76 -4.14 0.69
CA ALA A 188 17.13 -4.04 1.18
C ALA A 188 17.15 -3.87 2.72
N GLU A 189 16.26 -3.05 3.28
CA GLU A 189 16.08 -2.91 4.73
C GLU A 189 15.69 -4.26 5.37
N ILE A 190 14.78 -5.02 4.74
CA ILE A 190 14.35 -6.33 5.21
C ILE A 190 15.48 -7.36 5.14
N GLU A 191 16.27 -7.35 4.07
CA GLU A 191 17.44 -8.22 3.91
C GLU A 191 18.50 -7.92 4.99
N GLU A 192 18.74 -6.65 5.29
CA GLU A 192 19.66 -6.23 6.34
C GLU A 192 19.19 -6.71 7.72
N LYS A 193 17.93 -6.43 8.07
CA LYS A 193 17.35 -6.67 9.40
C LYS A 193 16.98 -8.13 9.67
N HIS A 194 16.40 -8.80 8.69
CA HIS A 194 15.79 -10.13 8.84
C HIS A 194 16.53 -11.24 8.08
N LYS A 195 17.53 -10.90 7.25
CA LYS A 195 18.24 -11.86 6.39
C LYS A 195 17.32 -12.58 5.40
N ILE A 196 16.25 -11.89 4.98
CA ILE A 196 15.28 -12.36 3.99
C ILE A 196 15.49 -11.56 2.71
N SER A 197 15.79 -12.25 1.61
CA SER A 197 15.99 -11.63 0.30
C SER A 197 14.78 -11.86 -0.60
N ALA A 198 14.30 -10.80 -1.26
CA ALA A 198 13.22 -10.91 -2.24
C ALA A 198 13.79 -11.22 -3.63
N PRO A 199 13.29 -12.23 -4.36
CA PRO A 199 13.86 -12.64 -5.64
C PRO A 199 13.76 -11.57 -6.74
N ILE A 200 12.85 -10.60 -6.57
CA ILE A 200 12.62 -9.49 -7.51
C ILE A 200 13.51 -8.27 -7.27
N MET A 201 14.43 -8.30 -6.29
CA MET A 201 15.29 -7.14 -5.96
C MET A 201 16.10 -6.66 -7.16
N LYS A 202 16.65 -7.59 -7.95
CA LYS A 202 17.40 -7.24 -9.14
C LYS A 202 16.52 -6.55 -10.19
N ASP A 203 15.33 -7.07 -10.43
CA ASP A 203 14.39 -6.51 -11.40
C ASP A 203 13.93 -5.10 -10.99
N LEU A 204 13.64 -4.89 -9.71
CA LEU A 204 13.28 -3.59 -9.17
C LEU A 204 14.42 -2.58 -9.37
N LEU A 205 15.66 -2.96 -9.11
CA LEU A 205 16.81 -2.08 -9.30
C LEU A 205 17.03 -1.74 -10.79
N GLU A 206 16.87 -2.71 -11.70
CA GLU A 206 16.97 -2.46 -13.14
C GLU A 206 15.85 -1.53 -13.63
N LEU A 207 14.62 -1.70 -13.15
CA LEU A 207 13.48 -0.84 -13.48
C LEU A 207 13.63 0.58 -12.92
N ASP A 208 14.13 0.72 -11.70
CA ASP A 208 14.39 2.02 -11.07
C ASP A 208 15.45 2.81 -11.85
N ARG A 209 16.59 2.16 -12.13
CA ARG A 209 17.68 2.76 -12.93
C ARG A 209 17.21 3.17 -14.31
N LYS A 210 16.40 2.33 -14.97
CA LYS A 210 15.81 2.65 -16.28
C LYS A 210 14.88 3.87 -16.18
N SER A 211 14.04 3.93 -15.15
CA SER A 211 13.09 5.04 -14.96
C SER A 211 13.82 6.37 -14.72
N ILE A 212 14.84 6.38 -13.85
CA ILE A 212 15.69 7.56 -13.59
C ILE A 212 16.39 8.01 -14.87
N LEU A 213 16.90 7.07 -15.67
CA LEU A 213 17.56 7.34 -16.94
C LEU A 213 16.61 8.04 -17.93
N GLU A 214 15.42 7.47 -18.14
CA GLU A 214 14.41 8.00 -19.06
C GLU A 214 13.95 9.41 -18.65
N GLU A 215 13.71 9.64 -17.36
CA GLU A 215 13.32 10.96 -16.84
C GLU A 215 14.43 12.00 -16.97
N ALA A 216 15.67 11.62 -16.63
CA ALA A 216 16.81 12.52 -16.77
C ALA A 216 17.03 12.89 -18.24
N TYR A 217 16.91 11.93 -19.16
CA TYR A 217 17.00 12.17 -20.59
C TYR A 217 15.89 13.09 -21.09
N ALA A 218 14.63 12.78 -20.78
CA ALA A 218 13.47 13.60 -21.18
C ALA A 218 13.59 15.05 -20.65
N ARG A 219 14.06 15.22 -19.41
CA ARG A 219 14.31 16.53 -18.81
C ARG A 219 15.41 17.30 -19.53
N MET A 220 16.52 16.64 -19.88
CA MET A 220 17.59 17.29 -20.65
C MET A 220 17.09 17.78 -22.02
N LEU A 221 16.30 16.96 -22.72
CA LEU A 221 15.72 17.35 -24.01
C LEU A 221 14.72 18.50 -23.88
N SER A 222 13.87 18.50 -22.83
CA SER A 222 12.90 19.58 -22.62
C SER A 222 13.57 20.93 -22.31
N HIS A 223 14.81 20.91 -21.81
CA HIS A 223 15.64 22.10 -21.59
C HIS A 223 16.51 22.46 -22.81
N GLY A 224 16.24 21.87 -23.98
CA GLY A 224 16.91 22.21 -25.25
C GLY A 224 18.26 21.53 -25.47
N MET A 225 18.64 20.54 -24.65
CA MET A 225 19.87 19.78 -24.86
C MET A 225 19.73 18.87 -26.09
N LYS A 226 20.73 18.85 -26.98
CA LYS A 226 20.79 17.90 -28.10
C LYS A 226 20.95 16.47 -27.59
N LYS A 227 20.41 15.50 -28.33
CA LYS A 227 20.40 14.07 -27.96
C LYS A 227 21.81 13.55 -27.64
N GLU A 228 22.80 13.90 -28.45
CA GLU A 228 24.18 13.43 -28.32
C GLU A 228 24.82 13.97 -27.03
N ASN A 229 24.53 15.23 -26.70
CA ASN A 229 25.01 15.87 -25.48
C ASN A 229 24.35 15.25 -24.24
N ALA A 230 23.05 14.96 -24.29
CA ALA A 230 22.32 14.31 -23.21
C ALA A 230 22.86 12.90 -22.94
N ILE A 231 23.12 12.11 -24.00
CA ILE A 231 23.73 10.78 -23.86
C ILE A 231 25.14 10.86 -23.26
N ALA A 232 25.95 11.82 -23.71
CA ALA A 232 27.30 12.03 -23.15
C ALA A 232 27.26 12.42 -21.67
N GLU A 233 26.31 13.26 -21.28
CA GLU A 233 26.10 13.68 -19.89
C GLU A 233 25.61 12.51 -19.00
N LEU A 234 24.66 11.71 -19.47
CA LEU A 234 24.20 10.52 -18.74
C LEU A 234 25.33 9.49 -18.56
N ARG A 235 26.21 9.34 -19.56
CA ARG A 235 27.39 8.49 -19.42
C ARG A 235 28.35 8.99 -18.34
N LYS A 236 28.53 10.31 -18.19
CA LYS A 236 29.33 10.90 -17.09
C LYS A 236 28.71 10.64 -15.72
N ARG A 237 27.38 10.51 -15.65
CA ARG A 237 26.63 10.17 -14.42
C ARG A 237 26.67 8.68 -14.06
N GLY A 238 27.41 7.87 -14.81
CA GLY A 238 27.65 6.46 -14.50
C GLY A 238 26.70 5.46 -15.18
N PHE A 239 25.84 5.91 -16.10
CA PHE A 239 25.03 4.99 -16.91
C PHE A 239 25.89 4.26 -17.95
N THR A 240 25.71 2.95 -18.03
CA THR A 240 26.45 2.06 -18.92
C THR A 240 25.97 2.18 -20.37
N LYS A 241 26.78 1.72 -21.32
CA LYS A 241 26.38 1.67 -22.74
C LYS A 241 25.12 0.81 -22.96
N LYS A 242 24.95 -0.29 -22.20
CA LYS A 242 23.79 -1.18 -22.31
C LYS A 242 22.50 -0.45 -21.91
N GLU A 243 22.55 0.31 -20.81
CA GLU A 243 21.41 1.12 -20.35
C GLU A 243 21.06 2.22 -21.37
N LEU A 244 22.07 2.94 -21.86
CA LEU A 244 21.88 4.04 -22.82
C LEU A 244 21.37 3.59 -24.19
N ALA A 245 21.64 2.35 -24.61
CA ALA A 245 21.19 1.83 -25.91
C ALA A 245 19.66 1.91 -26.09
N HIS A 246 18.91 1.83 -24.99
CA HIS A 246 17.44 1.87 -24.99
C HIS A 246 16.88 3.27 -25.29
N LEU A 247 17.69 4.33 -25.18
CA LEU A 247 17.29 5.71 -25.50
C LEU A 247 17.50 6.08 -26.99
N ILE A 248 18.22 5.23 -27.73
CA ILE A 248 18.70 5.51 -29.08
C ILE A 248 17.87 4.75 -30.14
N SER A 249 17.11 3.73 -29.72
CA SER A 249 16.11 3.03 -30.54
C SER A 249 14.85 3.87 -30.73
#